data_AF-A0A383CZ81-F1
#
_entry.id   AF-A0A383CZ81-F1
#
_cell.length_a   1.000
_cell.length_b   1.000
_cell.length_c   1.000
_cell.angle_alpha   90.00
_cell.angle_beta   90.00
_cell.angle_gamma   90.00
#
_symmetry.space_group_name_H-M   'P 1'
#
loop_
_entity.id
_entity.type
_entity.pdbx_description
1 polymer ?
#
loop_
_entity_poly.entity_id
_entity_poly.type
_entity_poly.pdbx_seq_one_letter_code
_entity_poly.pdbx_strand_id
1 'polypeptide(L)'
;MKWGLIPFWAKDPSIGTRMINARAETIEERPAFRQAFQQKRCLILADGFYEWLNIGKTKIPMRITLKSDEPFGFAGIWDSWKSPSGEIVTSCSIITTTPNSVVKPIHNRMPVIIPEKQERLWLDTTAPRIT
;
A
#
# COMPACT_ATOMS: atom_id res chain seq x y z
N MET A 1 9.70 -6.83 6.49
CA MET A 1 9.94 -5.71 5.55
C MET A 1 9.62 -4.41 6.25
N LYS A 2 10.29 -3.32 5.91
CA LYS A 2 10.02 -1.98 6.47
C LYS A 2 8.81 -1.34 5.78
N TRP A 3 7.82 -0.88 6.53
CA TRP A 3 6.72 -0.10 5.95
C TRP A 3 7.16 1.34 5.68
N GLY A 4 7.04 1.76 4.43
CA GLY A 4 7.68 2.96 3.90
C GLY A 4 8.72 2.60 2.85
N LEU A 5 8.29 2.54 1.58
CA LEU A 5 9.12 2.06 0.49
C LEU A 5 10.32 2.97 0.23
N ILE A 6 11.50 2.38 0.11
CA ILE A 6 12.74 3.08 -0.24
C ILE A 6 13.05 2.75 -1.70
N PRO A 7 12.94 3.73 -2.62
CA PRO A 7 13.26 3.50 -4.02
C PRO A 7 14.72 3.11 -4.18
N PHE A 8 15.02 2.18 -5.10
CA PHE A 8 16.40 1.69 -5.31
C PHE A 8 17.44 2.79 -5.60
N TRP A 9 17.02 3.94 -6.15
CA TRP A 9 17.88 5.08 -6.47
C TRP A 9 18.07 6.08 -5.32
N ALA A 10 17.38 5.88 -4.18
CA ALA A 10 17.46 6.80 -3.05
C ALA A 10 18.88 6.82 -2.46
N LYS A 11 19.36 8.02 -2.10
CA LYS A 11 20.63 8.17 -1.38
C LYS A 11 20.47 8.02 0.14
N ASP A 12 19.27 8.33 0.65
CA ASP A 12 18.93 8.33 2.06
C ASP A 12 17.64 7.51 2.29
N PRO A 13 17.66 6.50 3.19
CA PRO A 13 16.50 5.68 3.50
C PRO A 13 15.37 6.43 4.21
N SER A 14 15.61 7.66 4.70
CA SER A 14 14.61 8.50 5.37
C SER A 14 13.42 8.86 4.47
N ILE A 15 13.61 8.86 3.14
CA ILE A 15 12.54 9.10 2.16
C ILE A 15 11.37 8.12 2.32
N GLY A 16 11.65 6.90 2.81
CA GLY A 16 10.64 5.87 3.03
C GLY A 16 9.54 6.28 4.01
N THR A 17 9.82 7.19 4.94
CA THR A 17 8.82 7.73 5.90
C THR A 17 7.62 8.38 5.22
N ARG A 18 7.79 8.88 3.99
CA ARG A 18 6.74 9.52 3.18
C ARG A 18 6.13 8.58 2.14
N MET A 19 6.58 7.32 2.09
CA MET A 19 6.25 6.35 1.06
C MET A 19 5.56 5.10 1.64
N ILE A 20 4.85 5.27 2.76
CA ILE A 20 4.03 4.21 3.35
C ILE A 20 2.81 3.84 2.47
N ASN A 21 2.35 4.79 1.65
CA ASN A 21 1.24 4.62 0.73
C ASN A 21 1.63 5.03 -0.71
N ALA A 22 1.16 4.26 -1.69
CA ALA A 22 1.23 4.58 -3.12
C ALA A 22 -0.19 4.81 -3.67
N ARG A 23 -0.37 5.84 -4.48
CA ARG A 23 -1.70 6.16 -5.07
C ARG A 23 -1.90 5.35 -6.35
N ALA A 24 -2.93 4.51 -6.40
CA ALA A 24 -3.26 3.69 -7.57
C ALA A 24 -3.34 4.52 -8.86
N GLU A 25 -3.86 5.75 -8.78
CA GLU A 25 -4.07 6.63 -9.94
C GLU A 25 -2.78 7.07 -10.63
N THR A 26 -1.63 7.02 -9.93
CA THR A 26 -0.34 7.50 -10.47
C THR A 26 0.79 6.48 -10.29
N ILE A 27 0.46 5.28 -9.83
CA ILE A 27 1.47 4.30 -9.42
C ILE A 27 2.36 3.84 -10.60
N GLU A 28 1.80 3.81 -11.81
CA GLU A 28 2.53 3.44 -13.03
C GLU A 28 3.45 4.55 -13.53
N GLU A 29 3.16 5.81 -13.19
CA GLU A 29 3.89 6.99 -13.66
C GLU A 29 5.01 7.38 -12.70
N ARG A 30 4.78 7.19 -11.39
CA ARG A 30 5.71 7.63 -10.34
C ARG A 30 7.00 6.80 -10.35
N PRO A 31 8.18 7.42 -10.55
CA PRO A 31 9.46 6.69 -10.57
C PRO A 31 9.77 5.91 -9.29
N ALA A 32 9.25 6.35 -8.16
CA ALA A 32 9.38 5.66 -6.87
C ALA A 32 8.65 4.31 -6.80
N PHE A 33 7.60 4.11 -7.61
CA PHE A 33 6.69 2.97 -7.47
C PHE A 33 6.56 2.13 -8.74
N ARG A 34 6.72 2.73 -9.94
CA ARG A 34 6.40 2.08 -11.22
C ARG A 34 7.08 0.72 -11.41
N GLN A 35 8.35 0.60 -11.06
CA GLN A 35 9.08 -0.66 -11.23
C GLN A 35 8.64 -1.73 -10.23
N ALA A 36 8.46 -1.34 -8.96
CA ALA A 36 7.95 -2.22 -7.93
C ALA A 36 6.53 -2.71 -8.23
N PHE A 37 5.66 -1.84 -8.75
CA PHE A 37 4.31 -2.21 -9.18
C PHE A 37 4.30 -3.25 -10.30
N GLN A 38 5.27 -3.18 -11.21
CA GLN A 38 5.38 -4.12 -12.32
C GLN A 38 5.90 -5.50 -11.89
N GLN A 39 6.88 -5.54 -10.99
CA GLN A 39 7.69 -6.75 -10.77
C GLN A 39 7.61 -7.30 -9.34
N LYS A 40 7.15 -6.51 -8.38
CA LYS A 40 7.29 -6.75 -6.94
C LYS A 40 5.99 -6.40 -6.20
N ARG A 41 4.90 -7.02 -6.64
CA ARG A 41 3.62 -6.95 -5.93
C ARG A 41 3.62 -7.92 -4.75
N CYS A 42 2.92 -7.55 -3.69
CA CYS A 42 2.72 -8.38 -2.51
C CYS A 42 1.33 -8.15 -1.93
N LEU A 43 0.94 -9.02 -1.00
CA LEU A 43 -0.21 -8.80 -0.13
C LEU A 43 0.30 -8.33 1.24
N ILE A 44 -0.30 -7.28 1.77
CA ILE A 44 -0.07 -6.83 3.15
C ILE A 44 -1.28 -7.27 3.96
N LEU A 45 -1.10 -8.33 4.75
CA LEU A 45 -2.16 -8.95 5.53
C LEU A 45 -2.53 -8.07 6.72
N ALA A 46 -3.83 -7.93 6.96
CA ALA A 46 -4.40 -7.19 8.08
C ALA A 46 -5.74 -7.78 8.52
N ASP A 47 -6.13 -7.50 9.76
CA ASP A 47 -7.45 -7.81 10.32
C ASP A 47 -8.39 -6.58 10.34
N GLY A 48 -7.86 -5.42 9.93
CA GLY A 48 -8.54 -4.14 9.89
C GLY A 48 -7.57 -3.00 9.61
N PHE A 49 -8.11 -1.79 9.47
CA PHE A 49 -7.31 -0.57 9.38
C PHE A 49 -7.99 0.57 10.12
N TYR A 50 -7.21 1.59 10.48
CA TYR A 50 -7.69 2.76 11.17
C TYR A 50 -7.74 3.96 10.23
N GLU A 51 -8.82 4.73 10.32
CA GLU A 51 -8.94 6.04 9.70
C GLU A 51 -9.51 7.04 10.72
N TRP A 52 -9.18 8.31 10.56
CA TRP A 52 -9.60 9.36 11.50
C TRP A 52 -10.78 10.15 10.94
N LEU A 53 -11.95 9.99 11.58
CA LEU A 53 -13.10 10.84 11.33
C LEU A 53 -12.85 12.23 11.93
N ASN A 54 -12.80 13.25 11.07
CA ASN A 54 -12.63 14.64 11.51
C ASN A 54 -14.00 15.30 11.73
N ILE A 55 -14.31 15.67 12.97
CA ILE A 55 -15.51 16.44 13.34
C ILE A 55 -15.03 17.78 13.89
N GLY A 56 -15.02 18.81 13.04
CA GLY A 56 -14.41 20.11 13.38
C GLY A 56 -12.91 19.96 13.67
N LYS A 57 -12.49 20.26 14.91
CA LYS A 57 -11.09 20.09 15.36
C LYS A 57 -10.82 18.72 16.01
N THR A 58 -11.86 17.93 16.23
CA THR A 58 -11.73 16.63 16.91
C THR A 58 -11.46 15.54 15.89
N LYS A 59 -10.51 14.65 16.21
CA LYS A 59 -10.21 13.45 15.43
C LYS A 59 -10.63 12.21 16.20
N ILE A 60 -11.56 11.45 15.64
CA ILE A 60 -12.03 10.19 16.24
C ILE A 60 -11.45 9.02 15.45
N PRO A 61 -10.67 8.12 16.08
CA PRO A 61 -10.14 6.95 15.39
C PRO A 61 -11.26 5.94 15.14
N MET A 62 -11.41 5.52 13.89
CA MET A 62 -12.38 4.52 13.46
C MET A 62 -11.62 3.27 12.99
N ARG A 63 -11.88 2.12 13.61
CA ARG A 63 -11.40 0.83 13.10
C ARG A 63 -12.38 0.31 12.06
N ILE A 64 -11.88 -0.05 10.89
CA ILE A 64 -12.64 -0.59 9.77
C ILE A 64 -12.21 -2.03 9.55
N THR A 65 -13.17 -2.95 9.54
CA THR A 65 -12.95 -4.40 9.37
C THR A 65 -13.87 -4.96 8.27
N LEU A 66 -13.59 -6.18 7.82
CA LEU A 66 -14.56 -6.94 7.04
C LEU A 66 -15.70 -7.41 7.93
N LYS A 67 -16.90 -7.53 7.36
CA LYS A 67 -18.07 -8.08 8.08
C LYS A 67 -17.87 -9.53 8.54
N SER A 68 -16.98 -10.26 7.88
CA SER A 68 -16.63 -11.63 8.25
C SER A 68 -15.69 -11.72 9.43
N ASP A 69 -15.07 -10.62 9.87
CA ASP A 69 -13.97 -10.56 10.84
C ASP A 69 -12.72 -11.39 10.47
N GLU A 70 -12.69 -11.96 9.26
CA GLU A 70 -11.53 -12.66 8.70
C GLU A 70 -10.42 -11.68 8.27
N PRO A 71 -9.15 -12.09 8.36
CA PRO A 71 -8.04 -11.34 7.77
C PRO A 71 -8.19 -11.18 6.26
N PHE A 72 -7.54 -10.14 5.72
CA PHE A 72 -7.57 -9.84 4.29
C PHE A 72 -6.26 -9.21 3.83
N GLY A 73 -6.01 -9.27 2.52
CA GLY A 73 -4.83 -8.68 1.90
C GLY A 73 -5.08 -7.28 1.33
N PHE A 74 -4.28 -6.30 1.76
CA PHE A 74 -4.11 -5.08 0.97
C PHE A 74 -3.20 -5.32 -0.23
N ALA A 75 -3.51 -4.66 -1.34
CA ALA A 75 -2.61 -4.56 -2.47
C ALA A 75 -1.34 -3.81 -2.04
N GLY A 76 -0.20 -4.47 -2.09
CA GLY A 76 1.10 -3.92 -1.70
C GLY A 76 2.11 -3.99 -2.84
N ILE A 77 3.10 -3.11 -2.75
CA ILE A 77 4.32 -3.19 -3.57
C ILE A 77 5.53 -3.19 -2.66
N TRP A 78 6.63 -3.76 -3.15
CA TRP A 78 7.86 -3.82 -2.39
C TRP A 78 9.11 -3.62 -3.23
N ASP A 79 10.20 -3.27 -2.56
CA ASP A 79 11.51 -3.19 -3.18
C ASP A 79 12.63 -3.50 -2.18
N SER A 80 13.82 -3.76 -2.71
CA SER A 80 15.06 -3.90 -1.94
C SER A 80 15.99 -2.75 -2.30
N TRP A 81 16.34 -1.95 -1.31
CA TRP A 81 17.30 -0.87 -1.42
C TRP A 81 18.63 -1.30 -0.80
N LYS A 82 19.75 -1.01 -1.49
CA LYS A 82 21.09 -1.28 -0.97
C LYS A 82 21.75 0.04 -0.57
N SER A 83 22.16 0.15 0.68
CA SER A 83 22.88 1.32 1.18
C SER A 83 24.28 1.43 0.57
N PRO A 84 24.92 2.61 0.65
CA PRO A 84 26.32 2.77 0.26
C PRO A 84 27.29 1.86 1.03
N SER A 85 26.96 1.50 2.27
CA SER A 85 27.74 0.54 3.08
C SER A 85 27.46 -0.92 2.76
N GLY A 86 26.52 -1.19 1.84
CA GLY A 86 26.19 -2.54 1.37
C GLY A 86 25.03 -3.22 2.11
N GLU A 87 24.44 -2.57 3.11
CA GLU A 87 23.26 -3.06 3.82
C GLU A 87 22.05 -3.14 2.87
N ILE A 88 21.27 -4.21 2.95
CA ILE A 88 20.06 -4.37 2.14
C ILE A 88 18.83 -4.18 3.03
N VAL A 89 17.98 -3.22 2.66
CA VAL A 89 16.69 -2.97 3.31
C VAL A 89 15.57 -3.35 2.36
N THR A 90 14.77 -4.34 2.75
CA THR A 90 13.53 -4.67 2.04
C THR A 90 12.38 -3.87 2.64
N SER A 91 11.67 -3.12 1.80
CA SER A 91 10.62 -2.18 2.20
C SER A 91 9.36 -2.31 1.35
N CYS A 92 8.22 -1.84 1.85
CA CYS A 92 6.93 -1.93 1.18
C CYS A 92 6.06 -0.67 1.30
N SER A 93 5.07 -0.58 0.43
CA SER A 93 4.03 0.45 0.43
C SER A 93 2.66 -0.20 0.22
N ILE A 94 1.63 0.33 0.88
CA ILE A 94 0.23 -0.04 0.64
C ILE A 94 -0.30 0.78 -0.54
N ILE A 95 -0.98 0.15 -1.48
CA ILE A 95 -1.67 0.87 -2.55
C ILE A 95 -2.99 1.40 -2.01
N THR A 96 -3.26 2.68 -2.26
CA THR A 96 -4.50 3.36 -1.89
C THR A 96 -5.26 3.80 -3.13
N THR A 97 -6.57 3.94 -2.98
CA THR A 97 -7.51 4.38 -4.02
C THR A 97 -8.55 5.34 -3.45
N THR A 98 -9.51 5.77 -4.27
CA THR A 98 -10.70 6.50 -3.84
C THR A 98 -11.57 5.64 -2.91
N PRO A 99 -12.14 6.22 -1.85
CA PRO A 99 -12.92 5.46 -0.87
C PRO A 99 -14.26 4.98 -1.44
N ASN A 100 -14.70 3.81 -0.98
CA ASN A 100 -16.07 3.33 -1.18
C ASN A 100 -17.08 4.10 -0.30
N SER A 101 -18.37 3.76 -0.39
CA SER A 101 -19.43 4.44 0.37
C SER A 101 -19.28 4.34 1.90
N VAL A 102 -18.59 3.32 2.41
CA VAL A 102 -18.35 3.12 3.84
C VAL A 102 -17.22 4.01 4.35
N VAL A 103 -16.11 4.11 3.61
CA VAL A 103 -14.93 4.87 4.04
C VAL A 103 -15.05 6.35 3.70
N LYS A 104 -15.79 6.71 2.63
CA LYS A 104 -15.90 8.09 2.12
C LYS A 104 -16.34 9.13 3.17
N PRO A 105 -17.27 8.84 4.11
CA PRO A 105 -17.61 9.78 5.17
C PRO A 105 -16.51 9.97 6.23
N ILE A 106 -15.54 9.06 6.31
CA ILE A 106 -14.46 9.04 7.31
C ILE A 106 -13.20 9.69 6.75
N HIS A 107 -12.78 9.27 5.55
CA HIS A 107 -11.53 9.70 4.94
C HIS A 107 -11.62 9.71 3.40
N ASN A 108 -10.76 10.49 2.74
CA ASN A 108 -10.78 10.69 1.29
C ASN A 108 -9.95 9.66 0.49
N ARG A 109 -9.35 8.68 1.19
CA ARG A 109 -8.58 7.57 0.64
C ARG A 109 -8.91 6.30 1.39
N MET A 110 -8.75 5.17 0.73
CA MET A 110 -8.77 3.86 1.36
C MET A 110 -7.64 2.98 0.79
N PRO A 111 -7.11 2.01 1.56
CA PRO A 111 -6.31 0.93 1.02
C PRO A 111 -7.10 0.13 -0.03
N VAL A 112 -6.41 -0.37 -1.06
CA VAL A 112 -6.99 -1.34 -1.99
C VAL A 112 -7.01 -2.70 -1.31
N ILE A 113 -8.20 -3.24 -1.04
CA ILE A 113 -8.38 -4.59 -0.52
C ILE A 113 -8.51 -5.54 -1.71
N ILE A 114 -7.66 -6.57 -1.77
CA ILE A 114 -7.71 -7.60 -2.82
C ILE A 114 -8.70 -8.68 -2.38
N PRO A 115 -9.74 -8.99 -3.16
CA PRO A 115 -10.61 -10.14 -2.88
C PRO A 115 -9.79 -11.44 -2.91
N GLU A 116 -10.04 -12.36 -1.99
CA GLU A 116 -9.32 -13.65 -1.88
C GLU A 116 -9.16 -14.36 -3.25
N LYS A 117 -10.25 -14.44 -4.03
CA LYS A 117 -10.26 -15.05 -5.37
C LYS A 117 -9.34 -14.36 -6.40
N GLN A 118 -8.88 -13.13 -6.15
CA GLN A 118 -8.00 -12.36 -7.02
C GLN A 118 -6.56 -12.29 -6.50
N GLU A 119 -6.28 -12.81 -5.29
CA GLU A 119 -4.94 -12.74 -4.68
C GLU A 119 -3.87 -13.36 -5.56
N ARG A 120 -4.14 -14.55 -6.13
CA ARG A 120 -3.20 -15.22 -7.03
C ARG A 120 -2.91 -14.39 -8.29
N LEU A 121 -3.94 -13.78 -8.85
CA LEU A 121 -3.81 -12.94 -10.05
C LEU A 121 -3.06 -11.64 -9.73
N TRP A 122 -3.32 -11.06 -8.56
CA TRP A 122 -2.59 -9.91 -8.06
C TRP A 122 -1.09 -10.22 -7.92
N LEU A 123 -0.73 -11.38 -7.36
CA LEU A 123 0.65 -11.80 -7.16
C LEU A 123 1.34 -12.27 -8.46
N ASP A 124 0.59 -12.61 -9.50
CA ASP A 124 1.13 -13.07 -10.78
C ASP A 124 1.67 -11.90 -11.61
N THR A 125 2.99 -11.72 -11.61
CA THR A 125 3.70 -10.67 -12.35
C THR A 125 3.82 -10.96 -13.85
N THR A 126 3.36 -12.13 -14.32
CA THR A 126 3.35 -12.52 -15.73
C THR A 126 1.97 -12.34 -16.39
N ALA A 127 0.91 -12.26 -15.59
CA ALA A 127 -0.45 -12.03 -16.08
C ALA A 127 -0.64 -10.61 -16.65
N PRO A 128 -1.46 -10.45 -17.71
CA PRO A 128 -1.88 -9.13 -18.20
C PRO A 128 -2.53 -8.34 -17.07
N ARG A 129 -2.21 -7.05 -16.95
CA ARG A 129 -2.77 -6.19 -15.90
C ARG A 129 -4.27 -6.06 -16.12
N ILE A 130 -5.07 -6.32 -15.09
CA ILE A 130 -6.48 -5.91 -15.08
C ILE A 130 -6.48 -4.39 -14.89
N THR A 131 -6.86 -3.66 -15.93
CA THR A 131 -7.21 -2.23 -15.87
C THR A 131 -8.63 -2.04 -15.39
#